data_AF-A0A9E2U3S8-F1
#
_entry.id   AF-A0A9E2U3S8-F1
#
_cell.length_a   1.000
_cell.length_b   1.000
_cell.length_c   1.000
_cell.angle_alpha   90.00
_cell.angle_beta   90.00
_cell.angle_gamma   90.00
#
_symmetry.space_group_name_H-M   'P 1'
#
loop_
_entity.id
_entity.type
_entity.pdbx_description
1 polymer ?
#
loop_
_entity_poly.entity_id
_entity_poly.type
_entity_poly.pdbx_seq_one_letter_code
_entity_poly.pdbx_strand_id
1 'polypeptide(L)'
;MTQLIFDLARRTTYQRPDFLVSDGNRKAVEWIDRWPLWPSAAIVLHGPPGCGKTHLAHLWRQRAFATLLSGEALTEAVLPALLEHSLLRIAVDDADRASTRALLHIYNSCVERRGSLFFTARSEPDRWPSMLADLRSRLRAAIVIGVGVPDDALLGAVLAKHFAERQIRVSPGVIAYLISRMERSFAAAGLLAARLDDAALSAGTSVTVALARRILPELGHPSSPSGSESAVT
;
A
#
# COMPACT_ATOMS: atom_id res chain seq x y z
N MET A 1 11.67 -39.14 -9.52
CA MET A 1 10.59 -38.20 -9.88
C MET A 1 10.68 -37.01 -8.94
N THR A 2 11.23 -35.91 -9.43
CA THR A 2 11.47 -34.69 -8.63
C THR A 2 10.26 -33.79 -8.81
N GLN A 3 9.47 -33.64 -7.76
CA GLN A 3 8.25 -32.83 -7.77
C GLN A 3 8.66 -31.36 -7.77
N LEU A 4 8.31 -30.65 -8.85
CA LEU A 4 8.48 -29.20 -8.98
C LEU A 4 7.59 -28.51 -7.93
N ILE A 5 8.22 -27.93 -6.92
CA ILE A 5 7.58 -27.00 -5.99
C ILE A 5 7.21 -25.77 -6.82
N PHE A 6 5.92 -25.63 -7.11
CA PHE A 6 5.39 -24.50 -7.87
C PHE A 6 5.30 -23.31 -6.91
N ASP A 7 6.32 -22.45 -6.93
CA ASP A 7 6.34 -21.21 -6.16
C ASP A 7 5.40 -20.18 -6.81
N LEU A 8 4.11 -20.29 -6.49
CA LEU A 8 3.12 -19.26 -6.80
C LEU A 8 3.42 -18.04 -5.91
N ALA A 9 4.33 -17.17 -6.36
CA ALA A 9 4.46 -15.83 -5.82
C ALA A 9 3.08 -15.16 -5.83
N ARG A 10 2.40 -15.16 -4.68
CA ARG A 10 1.01 -14.73 -4.55
C ARG A 10 0.93 -13.23 -4.82
N ARG A 11 0.43 -12.88 -6.01
CA ARG A 11 0.25 -11.48 -6.40
C ARG A 11 -0.73 -10.80 -5.44
N THR A 12 -0.30 -9.73 -4.77
CA THR A 12 -1.17 -8.87 -3.98
C THR A 12 -2.33 -8.41 -4.86
N THR A 13 -3.55 -8.86 -4.57
CA THR A 13 -4.74 -8.48 -5.32
C THR A 13 -5.31 -7.19 -4.73
N TYR A 14 -5.27 -6.12 -5.51
CA TYR A 14 -5.73 -4.79 -5.11
C TYR A 14 -7.19 -4.56 -5.54
N GLN A 15 -8.13 -5.46 -5.24
CA GLN A 15 -9.52 -5.35 -5.71
C GLN A 15 -10.47 -4.73 -4.67
N ARG A 16 -11.60 -4.17 -5.14
CA ARG A 16 -12.59 -3.50 -4.28
C ARG A 16 -13.35 -4.43 -3.31
N PRO A 17 -13.79 -5.65 -3.71
CA PRO A 17 -14.42 -6.60 -2.78
C PRO A 17 -13.47 -7.06 -1.66
N ASP A 18 -12.18 -6.86 -1.90
CA ASP A 18 -11.07 -7.25 -1.05
C ASP A 18 -10.63 -6.17 -0.06
N PHE A 19 -11.19 -4.95 -0.16
CA PHE A 19 -10.76 -3.81 0.63
C PHE A 19 -11.54 -3.69 1.93
N LEU A 20 -10.80 -3.63 3.04
CA LEU A 20 -11.35 -3.46 4.37
C LEU A 20 -11.36 -1.98 4.76
N VAL A 21 -12.53 -1.49 5.17
CA VAL A 21 -12.73 -0.10 5.59
C VAL A 21 -12.80 -0.04 7.11
N SER A 22 -12.04 0.89 7.70
CA SER A 22 -12.14 1.27 9.11
C SER A 22 -12.09 2.79 9.24
N ASP A 23 -12.22 3.31 10.47
CA ASP A 23 -12.23 4.75 10.70
C ASP A 23 -10.94 5.44 10.23
N GLY A 24 -9.80 4.73 10.25
CA GLY A 24 -8.50 5.24 9.81
C GLY A 24 -8.38 5.48 8.30
N ASN A 25 -9.21 4.84 7.46
CA ASN A 25 -9.18 4.97 6.01
C ASN A 25 -10.54 5.35 5.37
N ARG A 26 -11.62 5.43 6.16
CA ARG A 26 -12.99 5.69 5.69
C ARG A 26 -13.09 6.93 4.81
N LYS A 27 -12.56 8.07 5.26
CA LYS A 27 -12.59 9.33 4.49
C LYS A 27 -11.89 9.18 3.13
N ALA A 28 -10.77 8.46 3.08
CA ALA A 28 -10.06 8.24 1.82
C ALA A 28 -10.90 7.39 0.85
N VAL A 29 -11.58 6.35 1.35
CA VAL A 29 -12.49 5.53 0.54
C VAL A 29 -13.69 6.31 0.06
N GLU A 30 -14.33 7.10 0.92
CA GLU A 30 -15.48 7.95 0.55
C GLU A 30 -15.13 8.88 -0.62
N TRP A 31 -13.94 9.48 -0.58
CA TRP A 31 -13.47 10.33 -1.66
C TRP A 31 -13.14 9.56 -2.94
N ILE A 32 -12.53 8.37 -2.85
CA ILE A 32 -12.33 7.49 -4.03
C ILE A 32 -13.67 7.12 -4.67
N ASP A 33 -14.67 6.78 -3.87
CA ASP A 33 -15.99 6.38 -4.32
C ASP A 33 -16.77 7.55 -4.94
N ARG A 34 -16.55 8.77 -4.45
CA ARG A 34 -17.14 10.00 -5.00
C ARG A 34 -16.65 10.33 -6.41
N TRP A 35 -15.50 9.78 -6.86
CA TRP A 35 -15.05 9.98 -8.24
C TRP A 35 -16.12 9.45 -9.24
N PRO A 36 -16.45 10.17 -10.33
CA PRO A 36 -15.76 11.35 -10.89
C PRO A 36 -16.26 12.72 -10.39
N LEU A 37 -17.08 12.78 -9.34
CA LEU A 37 -17.71 14.02 -8.83
C LEU A 37 -16.81 14.80 -7.86
N TRP A 38 -15.51 14.85 -8.11
CA TRP A 38 -14.59 15.62 -7.28
C TRP A 38 -14.73 17.12 -7.56
N PRO A 39 -14.72 17.98 -6.52
CA PRO A 39 -14.74 19.43 -6.68
C PRO A 39 -13.40 20.01 -7.16
N SER A 40 -12.30 19.26 -7.05
CA SER A 40 -10.97 19.63 -7.52
C SER A 40 -10.41 18.57 -8.47
N ALA A 41 -9.48 18.98 -9.33
CA ALA A 41 -8.79 18.06 -10.24
C ALA A 41 -7.94 17.02 -9.49
N ALA A 42 -7.48 17.33 -8.28
CA ALA A 42 -6.58 16.48 -7.51
C ALA A 42 -7.14 16.13 -6.12
N ILE A 43 -6.85 14.89 -5.69
CA ILE A 43 -6.90 14.44 -4.29
C ILE A 43 -5.49 14.05 -3.85
N VAL A 44 -5.13 14.40 -2.62
CA VAL A 44 -3.88 14.00 -1.97
C VAL A 44 -4.19 13.18 -0.72
N LEU A 45 -3.72 11.94 -0.69
CA LEU A 45 -3.66 11.13 0.52
C LEU A 45 -2.29 11.26 1.16
N HIS A 46 -2.23 11.54 2.46
CA HIS A 46 -0.98 11.54 3.22
C HIS A 46 -1.07 10.70 4.47
N GLY A 47 0.07 10.16 4.93
CA GLY A 47 0.12 9.32 6.12
C GLY A 47 1.42 8.54 6.24
N PRO A 48 1.69 7.91 7.39
CA PRO A 48 2.93 7.18 7.63
C PRO A 48 3.12 5.99 6.66
N PRO A 49 4.34 5.45 6.52
CA PRO A 49 4.57 4.21 5.79
C PRO A 49 3.68 3.06 6.32
N GLY A 50 3.28 2.14 5.43
CA GLY A 50 2.52 0.94 5.84
C GLY A 50 1.02 1.15 6.12
N CYS A 51 0.49 2.38 6.01
CA CYS A 51 -0.92 2.68 6.27
C CYS A 51 -1.88 2.46 5.08
N GLY A 52 -1.41 1.86 3.98
CA GLY A 52 -2.27 1.45 2.85
C GLY A 52 -2.50 2.49 1.74
N LYS A 53 -1.76 3.60 1.72
CA LYS A 53 -1.88 4.62 0.65
C LYS A 53 -1.70 4.07 -0.76
N THR A 54 -0.65 3.27 -0.98
CA THR A 54 -0.40 2.60 -2.27
C THR A 54 -1.58 1.73 -2.68
N HIS A 55 -2.17 0.99 -1.72
CA HIS A 55 -3.34 0.17 -1.98
C HIS A 55 -4.55 1.04 -2.39
N LEU A 56 -4.77 2.17 -1.72
CA LEU A 56 -5.81 3.14 -2.09
C LEU A 56 -5.57 3.75 -3.49
N ALA A 57 -4.32 4.03 -3.86
CA ALA A 57 -3.97 4.46 -5.22
C ALA A 57 -4.30 3.39 -6.27
N HIS A 58 -4.04 2.12 -5.98
CA HIS A 58 -4.43 1.01 -6.86
C HIS A 58 -5.95 0.87 -7.00
N LEU A 59 -6.72 1.05 -5.92
CA LEU A 59 -8.19 1.03 -6.01
C LEU A 59 -8.72 2.13 -6.91
N TRP A 60 -8.22 3.36 -6.73
CA TRP A 60 -8.62 4.46 -7.59
C TRP A 60 -8.18 4.23 -9.03
N ARG A 61 -6.96 3.72 -9.25
CA ARG A 61 -6.45 3.35 -10.58
C ARG A 61 -7.39 2.39 -11.30
N GLN A 62 -7.85 1.34 -10.62
CA GLN A 62 -8.80 0.38 -11.21
C GLN A 62 -10.15 1.03 -11.51
N ARG A 63 -10.67 1.85 -10.57
CA ARG A 63 -11.96 2.54 -10.73
C ARG A 63 -11.96 3.54 -11.89
N ALA A 64 -10.89 4.32 -12.01
CA ALA A 64 -10.78 5.40 -12.99
C ALA A 64 -10.14 4.95 -14.31
N PHE A 65 -9.62 3.72 -14.38
CA PHE A 65 -8.70 3.28 -15.44
C PHE A 65 -7.51 4.24 -15.60
N ALA A 66 -6.96 4.67 -14.46
CA ALA A 66 -5.87 5.64 -14.43
C ALA A 66 -4.51 4.99 -14.75
N THR A 67 -3.58 5.80 -15.22
CA THR A 67 -2.16 5.47 -15.23
C THR A 67 -1.62 5.64 -13.82
N LEU A 68 -0.87 4.67 -13.30
CA LEU A 68 -0.24 4.75 -11.98
C LEU A 68 1.28 4.70 -12.14
N LEU A 69 1.97 5.63 -11.50
CA LEU A 69 3.42 5.75 -11.49
C LEU A 69 3.90 5.94 -10.05
N SER A 70 5.16 5.58 -9.75
CA SER A 70 5.82 6.08 -8.54
C SER A 70 6.26 7.53 -8.75
N GLY A 71 6.43 8.28 -7.66
CA GLY A 71 6.92 9.64 -7.71
C GLY A 71 8.30 9.72 -8.35
N GLU A 72 9.18 8.77 -8.03
CA GLU A 72 10.52 8.67 -8.64
C GLU A 72 10.47 8.48 -10.16
N ALA A 73 9.47 7.74 -10.67
CA ALA A 73 9.30 7.54 -12.11
C ALA A 73 8.72 8.79 -12.81
N LEU A 74 8.11 9.71 -12.07
CA LEU A 74 7.55 10.94 -12.62
C LEU A 74 8.63 12.00 -12.82
N THR A 75 9.18 12.00 -14.03
CA THR A 75 10.17 12.97 -14.52
C THR A 75 9.64 13.71 -15.75
N GLU A 76 10.29 14.80 -16.13
CA GLU A 76 9.95 15.56 -17.33
C GLU A 76 10.02 14.71 -18.62
N ALA A 77 10.89 13.70 -18.65
CA ALA A 77 11.08 12.83 -19.80
C ALA A 77 9.86 11.93 -20.08
N VAL A 78 9.07 11.58 -19.07
CA VAL A 78 7.87 10.73 -19.24
C VAL A 78 6.61 11.55 -19.58
N LEU A 79 6.66 12.88 -19.44
CA LEU A 79 5.50 13.75 -19.65
C LEU A 79 4.88 13.66 -21.05
N PRO A 80 5.65 13.65 -22.16
CA PRO A 80 5.06 13.57 -23.50
C PRO A 80 4.14 12.36 -23.64
N ALA A 81 4.62 11.16 -23.28
CA ALA A 81 3.85 9.92 -23.34
C ALA A 81 2.63 9.97 -22.41
N LEU A 82 2.75 10.51 -21.20
CA LEU A 82 1.62 10.64 -20.27
C LEU A 82 0.54 11.59 -20.77
N LEU A 83 0.94 12.63 -21.49
CA LEU A 83 0.05 13.70 -21.96
C LEU A 83 -0.49 13.47 -23.38
N GLU A 84 -0.06 12.43 -24.07
CA GLU A 84 -0.68 12.00 -25.34
C GLU A 84 -2.12 11.52 -25.13
N HIS A 85 -2.45 11.02 -23.94
CA HIS A 85 -3.79 10.56 -23.62
C HIS A 85 -4.81 11.71 -23.59
N SER A 86 -5.93 11.53 -24.30
CA SER A 86 -7.01 12.54 -24.34
C SER A 86 -7.70 12.73 -22.98
N LEU A 87 -7.78 11.67 -22.18
CA LEU A 87 -8.34 11.70 -20.82
C LEU A 87 -7.21 11.50 -19.81
N LEU A 88 -6.86 12.55 -19.09
CA LEU A 88 -5.80 12.50 -18.10
C LEU A 88 -6.34 12.00 -16.76
N ARG A 89 -6.05 10.74 -16.44
CA ARG A 89 -6.34 10.13 -15.13
C ARG A 89 -5.05 9.54 -14.64
N ILE A 90 -4.38 10.22 -13.71
CA ILE A 90 -3.02 9.87 -13.30
C ILE A 90 -2.96 9.75 -11.78
N ALA A 91 -2.49 8.61 -11.31
CA ALA A 91 -2.13 8.38 -9.93
C ALA A 91 -0.60 8.42 -9.78
N VAL A 92 -0.12 9.11 -8.75
CA VAL A 92 1.30 9.17 -8.41
C VAL A 92 1.46 8.69 -6.97
N ASP A 93 2.08 7.53 -6.81
CA ASP A 93 2.40 6.97 -5.49
C ASP A 93 3.71 7.57 -4.96
N ASP A 94 3.78 7.96 -3.69
CA ASP A 94 4.90 8.72 -3.12
C ASP A 94 5.25 10.00 -3.93
N ALA A 95 4.22 10.81 -4.24
CA ALA A 95 4.33 12.06 -4.99
C ALA A 95 5.25 13.10 -4.32
N ASP A 96 5.48 13.01 -3.01
CA ASP A 96 6.47 13.80 -2.28
C ASP A 96 7.93 13.52 -2.69
N ARG A 97 8.15 12.48 -3.50
CA ARG A 97 9.46 12.09 -4.06
C ARG A 97 9.59 12.41 -5.56
N ALA A 98 8.58 13.02 -6.16
CA ALA A 98 8.55 13.31 -7.59
C ALA A 98 9.22 14.64 -7.98
N SER A 99 9.54 14.78 -9.27
CA SER A 99 9.92 16.08 -9.83
C SER A 99 8.76 17.08 -9.66
N THR A 100 9.01 18.17 -8.94
CA THR A 100 8.00 19.20 -8.65
C THR A 100 7.57 19.95 -9.91
N ARG A 101 8.46 20.04 -10.92
CA ARG A 101 8.14 20.54 -12.25
C ARG A 101 7.22 19.59 -13.01
N ALA A 102 7.52 18.30 -12.99
CA ALA A 102 6.67 17.29 -13.63
C ALA A 102 5.27 17.24 -12.99
N LEU A 103 5.18 17.28 -11.65
CA LEU A 103 3.92 17.37 -10.91
C LEU A 103 3.10 18.60 -11.30
N LEU A 104 3.74 19.78 -11.37
CA LEU A 104 3.05 21.01 -11.77
C LEU A 104 2.52 20.90 -13.20
N HIS A 105 3.29 20.31 -14.12
CA HIS A 105 2.89 20.14 -15.50
C HIS A 105 1.67 19.21 -15.64
N ILE A 106 1.71 18.03 -15.01
CA ILE A 106 0.54 17.12 -15.05
C ILE A 106 -0.68 17.72 -14.34
N TYR A 107 -0.49 18.53 -13.29
CA TYR A 107 -1.56 19.26 -12.62
C TYR A 107 -2.26 20.21 -13.58
N ASN A 108 -1.50 21.09 -14.22
CA ASN A 108 -2.05 22.09 -15.13
C ASN A 108 -2.76 21.42 -16.31
N SER A 109 -2.14 20.40 -16.93
CA SER A 109 -2.78 19.67 -18.03
C SER A 109 -4.05 18.94 -17.60
N CYS A 110 -4.10 18.37 -16.39
CA CYS A 110 -5.33 17.76 -15.87
C CYS A 110 -6.43 18.79 -15.64
N VAL A 111 -6.11 19.98 -15.12
CA VAL A 111 -7.11 21.05 -14.96
C VAL A 111 -7.66 21.49 -16.32
N GLU A 112 -6.78 21.76 -17.29
CA GLU A 112 -7.16 22.20 -18.64
C GLU A 112 -8.06 21.19 -19.36
N ARG A 113 -7.75 19.89 -19.22
CA ARG A 113 -8.45 18.80 -19.90
C ARG A 113 -9.55 18.14 -19.06
N ARG A 114 -9.90 18.74 -17.91
CA ARG A 114 -10.89 18.19 -16.95
C ARG A 114 -10.58 16.73 -16.55
N GLY A 115 -9.30 16.45 -16.37
CA GLY A 115 -8.76 15.19 -15.88
C GLY A 115 -8.87 15.03 -14.37
N SER A 116 -8.27 13.97 -13.85
CA SER A 116 -8.26 13.66 -12.41
C SER A 116 -6.88 13.17 -11.97
N LEU A 117 -6.46 13.62 -10.80
CA LEU A 117 -5.18 13.31 -10.19
C LEU A 117 -5.37 12.71 -8.80
N PHE A 118 -4.62 11.66 -8.54
CA PHE A 118 -4.59 11.03 -7.22
C PHE A 118 -3.15 10.91 -6.74
N PHE A 119 -2.80 11.65 -5.70
CA PHE A 119 -1.47 11.64 -5.14
C PHE A 119 -1.48 10.92 -3.81
N THR A 120 -0.47 10.09 -3.57
CA THR A 120 -0.14 9.65 -2.21
C THR A 120 1.17 10.31 -1.78
N ALA A 121 1.35 10.53 -0.48
CA ALA A 121 2.59 11.05 0.06
C ALA A 121 2.78 10.63 1.52
N ARG A 122 4.01 10.73 2.04
CA ARG A 122 4.26 10.46 3.46
C ARG A 122 3.82 11.60 4.36
N SER A 123 3.83 12.82 3.83
CA SER A 123 3.51 14.04 4.56
C SER A 123 2.53 14.92 3.78
N GLU A 124 1.91 15.87 4.47
CA GLU A 124 1.05 16.88 3.84
C GLU A 124 1.82 17.67 2.77
N PRO A 125 1.15 18.15 1.69
CA PRO A 125 1.79 18.92 0.63
C PRO A 125 2.69 20.06 1.12
N ASP A 126 2.31 20.73 2.21
CA ASP A 126 3.09 21.83 2.75
C ASP A 126 4.48 21.44 3.27
N ARG A 127 4.69 20.15 3.54
CA ARG A 127 5.95 19.61 4.06
C ARG A 127 6.81 18.94 3.00
N TRP A 128 6.39 18.89 1.73
CA TRP A 128 7.21 18.22 0.72
C TRP A 128 8.47 19.04 0.43
N PRO A 129 9.63 18.37 0.24
CA PRO A 129 10.89 19.04 -0.01
C PRO A 129 10.87 19.78 -1.36
N SER A 130 11.52 20.94 -1.42
CA SER A 130 11.82 21.65 -2.67
C SER A 130 10.60 21.92 -3.58
N MET A 131 9.40 22.09 -3.00
CA MET A 131 8.17 22.34 -3.74
C MET A 131 8.11 23.77 -4.32
N LEU A 132 7.81 23.87 -5.61
CA LEU A 132 7.53 25.14 -6.29
C LEU A 132 6.34 25.86 -5.64
N ALA A 133 6.44 27.18 -5.45
CA ALA A 133 5.39 27.99 -4.83
C ALA A 133 4.03 27.86 -5.55
N ASP A 134 4.06 27.76 -6.87
CA ASP A 134 2.88 27.64 -7.73
C ASP A 134 2.16 26.29 -7.53
N LEU A 135 2.93 25.20 -7.44
CA LEU A 135 2.41 23.87 -7.11
C LEU A 135 1.86 23.83 -5.68
N ARG A 136 2.54 24.46 -4.73
CA ARG A 136 2.10 24.54 -3.33
C ARG A 136 0.73 25.19 -3.20
N SER A 137 0.53 26.32 -3.86
CA SER A 137 -0.77 27.02 -3.87
C SER A 137 -1.89 26.12 -4.40
N ARG A 138 -1.64 25.39 -5.48
CA ARG A 138 -2.59 24.43 -6.08
C ARG A 138 -2.91 23.25 -5.17
N LEU A 139 -1.92 22.66 -4.53
CA LEU A 139 -2.12 21.52 -3.64
C LEU A 139 -2.83 21.92 -2.33
N ARG A 140 -2.70 23.17 -1.88
CA ARG A 140 -3.51 23.70 -0.77
C ARG A 140 -4.99 23.83 -1.12
N ALA A 141 -5.31 24.07 -2.38
CA ALA A 141 -6.69 24.12 -2.88
C ALA A 141 -7.25 22.73 -3.24
N ALA A 142 -6.41 21.69 -3.23
CA ALA A 142 -6.84 20.32 -3.47
C ALA A 142 -7.49 19.70 -2.22
N ILE A 143 -8.18 18.58 -2.42
CA ILE A 143 -8.67 17.77 -1.30
C ILE A 143 -7.48 17.02 -0.70
N VAL A 144 -7.15 17.32 0.55
CA VAL A 144 -6.07 16.66 1.30
C VAL A 144 -6.66 15.82 2.42
N ILE A 145 -6.32 14.53 2.46
CA ILE A 145 -6.90 13.56 3.40
C ILE A 145 -5.77 12.81 4.11
N GLY A 146 -5.81 12.86 5.44
CA GLY A 146 -4.93 12.07 6.28
C GLY A 146 -5.41 10.62 6.43
N VAL A 147 -4.50 9.67 6.27
CA VAL A 147 -4.69 8.24 6.54
C VAL A 147 -3.84 7.87 7.76
N GLY A 148 -4.48 7.38 8.80
CA GLY A 148 -3.83 6.95 10.04
C GLY A 148 -3.20 5.57 9.94
N VAL A 149 -2.38 5.20 10.92
CA VAL A 149 -1.95 3.79 11.07
C VAL A 149 -3.17 2.88 11.24
N PRO A 150 -3.13 1.63 10.74
CA PRO A 150 -4.23 0.68 10.90
C PRO A 150 -4.58 0.43 12.37
N ASP A 151 -5.88 0.48 12.68
CA ASP A 151 -6.42 0.09 13.98
C ASP A 151 -6.48 -1.45 14.15
N ASP A 152 -6.76 -1.92 15.36
CA ASP A 152 -6.80 -3.35 15.68
C ASP A 152 -7.89 -4.09 14.90
N ALA A 153 -9.04 -3.46 14.66
CA ALA A 153 -10.13 -4.05 13.93
C ALA A 153 -9.72 -4.30 12.48
N LEU A 154 -9.08 -3.32 11.84
CA LEU A 154 -8.60 -3.40 10.48
C LEU A 154 -7.45 -4.40 10.35
N LEU A 155 -6.47 -4.39 11.25
CA LEU A 155 -5.38 -5.37 11.27
C LEU A 155 -5.89 -6.79 11.49
N GLY A 156 -6.86 -6.96 12.40
CA GLY A 156 -7.48 -8.26 12.66
C GLY A 156 -8.23 -8.81 11.46
N ALA A 157 -9.00 -7.95 10.78
CA ALA A 157 -9.67 -8.32 9.55
C ALA A 157 -8.68 -8.67 8.42
N VAL A 158 -7.57 -7.92 8.28
CA VAL A 158 -6.51 -8.22 7.30
C VAL A 158 -5.81 -9.54 7.61
N LEU A 159 -5.46 -9.80 8.88
CA LEU A 159 -4.87 -11.08 9.29
C LEU A 159 -5.82 -12.24 9.01
N ALA A 160 -7.09 -12.12 9.42
CA ALA A 160 -8.10 -13.13 9.18
C ALA A 160 -8.25 -13.42 7.68
N LYS A 161 -8.25 -12.37 6.85
CA LYS A 161 -8.29 -12.48 5.40
C LYS A 161 -7.08 -13.24 4.85
N HIS A 162 -5.87 -12.86 5.24
CA HIS A 162 -4.65 -13.54 4.79
C HIS A 162 -4.62 -15.02 5.17
N PHE A 163 -5.11 -15.39 6.36
CA PHE A 163 -5.26 -16.80 6.75
C PHE A 163 -6.36 -17.52 5.96
N ALA A 164 -7.50 -16.87 5.71
CA ALA A 164 -8.58 -17.45 4.93
C ALA A 164 -8.17 -17.72 3.46
N GLU A 165 -7.43 -16.80 2.83
CA GLU A 165 -6.82 -16.98 1.50
C GLU A 165 -5.84 -18.17 1.45
N ARG A 166 -5.27 -18.54 2.61
CA ARG A 166 -4.41 -19.72 2.81
C ARG A 166 -5.19 -20.97 3.22
N GLN A 167 -6.51 -20.89 3.32
CA GLN A 167 -7.38 -21.95 3.87
C GLN A 167 -7.03 -22.35 5.32
N ILE A 168 -6.37 -21.45 6.07
CA ILE A 168 -6.01 -21.65 7.47
C ILE A 168 -7.11 -21.09 8.36
N ARG A 169 -7.62 -21.92 9.28
CA ARG A 169 -8.50 -21.46 10.36
C ARG A 169 -7.65 -21.07 11.56
N VAL A 170 -7.76 -19.81 11.98
CA VAL A 170 -7.12 -19.28 13.20
C VAL A 170 -8.17 -18.91 14.23
N SER A 171 -7.86 -19.13 15.51
CA SER A 171 -8.76 -18.70 16.59
C SER A 171 -8.65 -17.18 16.81
N PRO A 172 -9.70 -16.52 17.33
CA PRO A 172 -9.65 -15.11 17.70
C PRO A 172 -8.50 -14.78 18.66
N GLY A 173 -8.14 -15.72 19.54
CA GLY A 173 -7.01 -15.56 20.47
C GLY A 173 -5.65 -15.49 19.79
N VAL A 174 -5.45 -16.19 18.66
CA VAL A 174 -4.24 -16.06 17.84
C VAL A 174 -4.18 -14.68 17.21
N ILE A 175 -5.28 -14.22 16.62
CA ILE A 175 -5.34 -12.89 16.00
C ILE A 175 -5.04 -11.79 17.02
N ALA A 176 -5.68 -11.82 18.19
CA ALA A 176 -5.43 -10.86 19.26
C ALA A 176 -3.96 -10.89 19.74
N TYR A 177 -3.38 -12.09 19.86
CA TYR A 177 -1.97 -12.25 20.21
C TYR A 177 -1.04 -11.58 19.20
N LEU A 178 -1.29 -11.78 17.89
CA LEU A 178 -0.49 -11.20 16.81
C LEU A 178 -0.60 -9.68 16.80
N ILE A 179 -1.82 -9.13 16.83
CA ILE A 179 -2.07 -7.68 16.79
C ILE A 179 -1.32 -6.95 17.91
N SER A 180 -1.33 -7.51 19.12
CA SER A 180 -0.69 -6.89 20.29
C SER A 180 0.85 -6.81 20.22
N ARG A 181 1.48 -7.50 19.27
CA ARG A 181 2.95 -7.68 19.21
C ARG A 181 3.55 -7.40 17.84
N MET A 182 2.75 -7.35 16.79
CA MET A 182 3.20 -7.04 15.44
C MET A 182 3.46 -5.55 15.25
N GLU A 183 4.31 -5.21 14.27
CA GLU A 183 4.34 -3.86 13.73
C GLU A 183 2.96 -3.51 13.13
N ARG A 184 2.44 -2.30 13.41
CA ARG A 184 1.11 -1.87 12.98
C ARG A 184 1.09 -1.46 11.50
N SER A 185 1.34 -2.41 10.61
CA SER A 185 1.32 -2.21 9.15
C SER A 185 0.71 -3.40 8.42
N PHE A 186 0.11 -3.14 7.26
CA PHE A 186 -0.44 -4.23 6.43
C PHE A 186 0.64 -5.17 5.89
N ALA A 187 1.84 -4.64 5.62
CA ALA A 187 2.98 -5.43 5.20
C ALA A 187 3.40 -6.44 6.28
N ALA A 188 3.46 -6.01 7.55
CA ALA A 188 3.74 -6.89 8.67
C ALA A 188 2.65 -7.97 8.84
N ALA A 189 1.37 -7.63 8.65
CA ALA A 189 0.27 -8.60 8.69
C ALA A 189 0.43 -9.71 7.63
N GLY A 190 0.72 -9.32 6.39
CA GLY A 190 0.94 -10.26 5.28
C GLY A 190 2.17 -11.14 5.51
N LEU A 191 3.28 -10.57 5.99
CA LEU A 191 4.51 -11.30 6.29
C LEU A 191 4.31 -12.30 7.44
N LEU A 192 3.63 -11.89 8.52
CA LEU A 192 3.31 -12.77 9.64
C LEU A 192 2.44 -13.96 9.20
N ALA A 193 1.39 -13.70 8.43
CA ALA A 193 0.52 -14.75 7.94
C ALA A 193 1.28 -15.76 7.05
N ALA A 194 2.18 -15.28 6.18
CA ALA A 194 3.03 -16.14 5.35
C ALA A 194 4.00 -16.99 6.19
N ARG A 195 4.71 -16.39 7.14
CA ARG A 195 5.69 -17.12 7.97
C ARG A 195 5.03 -18.13 8.89
N LEU A 196 3.84 -17.84 9.39
CA LEU A 196 3.08 -18.78 10.22
C LEU A 196 2.53 -19.94 9.41
N ASP A 197 2.11 -19.71 8.16
CA ASP A 197 1.72 -20.75 7.21
C ASP A 197 2.90 -21.71 6.95
N ASP A 198 4.06 -21.17 6.54
CA ASP A 198 5.27 -21.96 6.27
C ASP A 198 5.70 -22.80 7.48
N ALA A 199 5.68 -22.19 8.67
CA ALA A 199 6.06 -22.87 9.91
C ALA A 199 5.05 -23.93 10.35
N ALA A 200 3.75 -23.69 10.14
CA ALA A 200 2.67 -24.63 10.44
C ALA A 200 2.75 -25.85 9.51
N LEU A 201 2.95 -25.61 8.21
CA LEU A 201 3.16 -26.65 7.20
C LEU A 201 4.40 -27.50 7.52
N SER A 202 5.52 -26.86 7.83
CA SER A 202 6.78 -27.57 8.16
C SER A 202 6.68 -28.42 9.42
N ALA A 203 5.89 -27.99 10.39
CA ALA A 203 5.67 -28.72 11.64
C ALA A 203 4.51 -29.73 11.55
N GLY A 204 3.71 -29.72 10.49
CA GLY A 204 2.48 -30.51 10.40
C GLY A 204 1.44 -30.14 11.46
N THR A 205 1.41 -28.88 11.89
CA THR A 205 0.51 -28.40 12.97
C THR A 205 -0.37 -27.26 12.49
N SER A 206 -1.40 -26.90 13.27
CA SER A 206 -2.20 -25.70 13.03
C SER A 206 -1.52 -24.44 13.56
N VAL A 207 -1.95 -23.28 13.05
CA VAL A 207 -1.48 -21.99 13.55
C VAL A 207 -2.07 -21.73 14.94
N THR A 208 -1.22 -21.81 15.97
CA THR A 208 -1.57 -21.64 17.39
C THR A 208 -0.83 -20.45 18.02
N VAL A 209 -1.24 -20.03 19.21
CA VAL A 209 -0.53 -19.00 19.99
C VAL A 209 0.90 -19.44 20.33
N ALA A 210 1.11 -20.74 20.55
CA ALA A 210 2.44 -21.30 20.81
C ALA A 210 3.35 -21.16 19.58
N LEU A 211 2.84 -21.48 18.40
CA LEU A 211 3.57 -21.27 17.14
C LEU A 211 3.84 -19.78 16.90
N ALA A 212 2.84 -18.93 17.10
CA ALA A 212 2.97 -17.48 16.96
C ALA A 212 4.07 -16.91 17.90
N ARG A 213 4.12 -17.37 19.14
CA ARG A 213 5.16 -16.97 20.10
C ARG A 213 6.57 -17.33 19.65
N ARG A 214 6.74 -18.46 18.96
CA ARG A 214 8.03 -18.90 18.44
C ARG A 214 8.50 -18.05 17.24
N ILE A 215 7.58 -17.73 16.32
CA ILE A 215 7.91 -17.07 15.04
C ILE A 215 8.06 -15.54 15.17
N LEU A 216 7.28 -14.91 16.06
CA LEU A 216 7.23 -13.45 16.15
C LEU A 216 8.59 -12.78 16.46
N PRO A 217 9.46 -13.33 17.32
CA PRO A 217 10.81 -12.80 17.55
C PRO A 217 11.72 -12.85 16.32
N GLU A 218 11.57 -13.86 15.45
CA GLU A 218 12.41 -14.03 14.25
C GLU A 218 12.17 -12.92 13.21
N LEU A 219 11.02 -12.24 13.28
CA LEU A 219 10.66 -11.15 12.37
C LEU A 219 11.15 -9.77 12.83
N GLY A 220 11.50 -9.64 14.11
CA GLY A 220 12.06 -8.42 14.69
C GLY A 220 13.58 -8.29 14.51
N HIS A 221 14.23 -9.32 13.96
CA HIS A 221 15.65 -9.32 13.64
C HIS A 221 15.80 -9.60 12.15
N PRO A 222 16.41 -8.70 11.36
CA PRO A 222 16.84 -9.07 10.02
C PRO A 222 17.90 -10.16 10.20
N SER A 223 17.49 -11.43 10.06
CA SER A 223 18.41 -12.55 10.07
C SER A 223 19.33 -12.42 8.86
N SER A 224 20.58 -12.00 9.11
CA SER A 224 21.70 -12.18 8.18
C SER A 224 21.71 -13.63 7.70
N PRO A 225 21.90 -13.90 6.40
CA PRO A 225 22.04 -15.27 5.94
C PRO A 225 23.31 -15.86 6.56
N SER A 226 23.14 -16.85 7.44
CA SER A 226 24.23 -17.68 7.94
C SER A 226 24.73 -18.56 6.80
N GLY A 227 25.76 -18.08 6.09
CA GLY A 227 26.60 -18.94 5.27
C GLY A 227 27.40 -19.86 6.19
N SER A 228 26.93 -21.09 6.37
CA SER A 228 27.77 -22.18 6.85
C SER A 228 28.57 -22.71 5.67
N GLU A 229 29.75 -22.15 5.47
CA GLU A 229 30.83 -22.78 4.71
C GLU A 229 31.39 -23.91 5.58
N SER A 230 30.87 -25.13 5.38
CA SER A 230 31.50 -26.34 5.90
C SER A 230 32.59 -26.76 4.93
N ALA A 231 33.83 -26.60 5.38
CA ALA A 231 34.99 -27.30 4.85
C ALA A 231 34.78 -28.81 4.92
N VAL A 232 35.01 -29.52 3.82
CA VAL A 232 35.51 -30.90 3.82
C VAL A 232 36.51 -31.04 2.68
N THR A 233 37.76 -31.10 3.11
CA THR A 233 38.91 -31.90 2.64
C THR A 233 39.15 -32.06 1.14
#